data_AF-A0A9D6KFV7-F1
#
_entry.id   AF-A0A9D6KFV7-F1
#
_cell.length_a   1.000
_cell.length_b   1.000
_cell.length_c   1.000
_cell.angle_alpha   90.00
_cell.angle_beta   90.00
_cell.angle_gamma   90.00
#
_symmetry.space_group_name_H-M   'P 1'
#
loop_
_entity.id
_entity.type
_entity.pdbx_description
1 polymer ?
#
loop_
_entity_poly.entity_id
_entity_poly.type
_entity_poly.pdbx_seq_one_letter_code
_entity_poly.pdbx_strand_id
1 'polypeptide(L)'
;MIKVWLPLGLLYAGFLFWYGGCGAPLSADELQRIDARMEAAIPAPEARARLSEFARTDDGREFFMVNLNRYRAEPRYADGREESALRLCALATLR
;
A
#
# COMPACT_ATOMS: atom_id res chain seq x y z
N MET A 1 20.26 -19.44 32.72
CA MET A 1 20.03 -19.24 31.27
C MET A 1 18.59 -18.84 30.95
N ILE A 2 17.56 -19.50 31.48
CA ILE A 2 16.13 -19.23 31.15
C ILE A 2 15.66 -17.78 31.39
N LYS A 3 16.31 -17.05 32.31
CA LYS A 3 15.97 -15.66 32.67
C LYS A 3 16.07 -14.65 31.51
N VAL A 4 16.93 -14.92 30.52
CA VAL A 4 17.08 -14.06 29.32
C VAL A 4 16.16 -14.54 28.19
N TRP A 5 15.95 -15.85 28.08
CA TRP A 5 15.13 -16.43 27.03
C TRP A 5 13.63 -16.23 27.26
N LEU A 6 13.16 -16.22 28.51
CA LEU A 6 11.76 -15.98 28.85
C LEU A 6 11.25 -14.60 28.36
N PRO A 7 11.90 -13.47 28.69
CA PRO A 7 11.45 -12.16 28.20
C PRO A 7 11.58 -12.04 26.68
N LEU A 8 12.62 -12.62 26.07
CA LEU A 8 12.77 -12.63 24.61
C LEU A 8 11.64 -13.43 23.93
N GLY A 9 11.28 -14.58 24.49
CA GLY A 9 10.19 -15.42 23.99
C GLY A 9 8.83 -14.72 24.11
N LEU A 10 8.58 -14.03 25.22
CA LEU A 10 7.37 -13.23 25.39
C LEU A 10 7.29 -12.06 24.41
N LEU A 11 8.40 -11.34 24.21
CA LEU A 11 8.49 -10.26 23.23
C LEU A 11 8.20 -10.79 21.82
N TYR A 12 8.77 -11.93 21.46
CA TYR A 12 8.56 -12.53 20.15
C TYR A 12 7.13 -13.06 19.96
N ALA A 13 6.53 -13.67 20.98
CA ALA A 13 5.13 -14.08 20.94
C ALA A 13 4.19 -12.88 20.80
N GLY A 14 4.47 -11.77 21.51
CA GLY A 14 3.73 -10.52 21.35
C GLY A 14 3.88 -9.94 19.94
N PHE A 15 5.09 -10.00 19.39
CA PHE A 15 5.34 -9.63 17.99
C PHE A 15 4.51 -10.49 17.03
N LEU A 16 4.48 -11.81 17.19
CA LEU A 16 3.70 -12.70 16.32
C LEU A 16 2.20 -12.44 16.43
N PHE A 17 1.69 -12.18 17.63
CA PHE A 17 0.28 -11.85 17.84
C PHE A 17 -0.10 -10.53 17.15
N TRP A 18 0.77 -9.52 17.18
CA TRP A 18 0.54 -8.24 16.54
C TRP A 18 0.75 -8.28 15.01
N TYR A 19 1.79 -8.99 14.55
CA TYR A 19 2.20 -9.03 13.15
C TYR A 19 1.42 -10.05 12.31
N GLY A 20 1.04 -11.19 12.90
CA GLY A 20 0.51 -12.37 12.20
C GLY A 20 -0.94 -12.27 11.68
N GLY A 21 -1.44 -11.06 11.41
CA GLY A 21 -2.64 -10.91 10.59
C GLY A 21 -3.96 -11.20 11.31
N CYS A 22 -4.18 -10.63 12.50
CA CYS A 22 -5.53 -10.46 13.04
C CYS A 22 -6.33 -9.37 12.29
N GLY A 23 -6.18 -9.29 10.96
CA GLY A 23 -6.93 -8.37 10.11
C GLY A 23 -8.37 -8.85 9.98
N ALA A 24 -9.31 -7.92 10.18
CA ALA A 24 -10.71 -8.16 9.86
C ALA A 24 -11.00 -7.67 8.44
N PRO A 25 -11.93 -8.32 7.71
CA PRO A 25 -12.44 -7.78 6.46
C PRO A 25 -12.94 -6.35 6.62
N LEU A 26 -12.84 -5.56 5.55
CA LEU A 26 -13.42 -4.22 5.49
C LEU A 26 -14.91 -4.23 5.85
N SER A 27 -15.30 -3.32 6.76
CA SER A 27 -16.69 -3.12 7.13
C SER A 27 -17.49 -2.43 6.02
N ALA A 28 -18.82 -2.56 6.06
CA ALA A 28 -19.71 -1.90 5.11
C ALA A 28 -19.55 -0.36 5.11
N ASP A 29 -19.28 0.24 6.27
CA ASP A 29 -19.05 1.68 6.41
C ASP A 29 -17.72 2.10 5.77
N GLU A 30 -16.68 1.27 5.89
CA GLU A 30 -15.39 1.53 5.24
C GLU A 30 -15.49 1.41 3.73
N LEU A 31 -16.21 0.40 3.23
CA LEU A 31 -16.48 0.22 1.80
C LEU A 31 -17.19 1.45 1.21
N GLN A 32 -18.21 1.98 1.89
CA GLN A 32 -18.89 3.20 1.43
C GLN A 32 -17.95 4.41 1.37
N ARG A 33 -17.07 4.57 2.36
CA ARG A 33 -16.07 5.66 2.35
C ARG A 33 -15.04 5.49 1.25
N ILE A 34 -14.64 4.26 0.94
CA ILE A 34 -13.73 3.93 -0.15
C ILE A 34 -14.37 4.25 -1.49
N ASP A 35 -15.60 3.78 -1.73
CA ASP A 35 -16.34 4.04 -2.96
C ASP A 35 -16.50 5.56 -3.21
N ALA A 36 -16.86 6.33 -2.16
CA ALA A 36 -16.99 7.79 -2.26
C ALA A 36 -15.66 8.48 -2.62
N ARG A 37 -14.53 8.04 -2.05
CA ARG A 37 -13.20 8.57 -2.39
C ARG A 37 -12.79 8.23 -3.81
N MET A 38 -13.09 7.01 -4.26
CA MET A 38 -12.73 6.56 -5.59
C MET A 38 -13.49 7.32 -6.68
N GLU A 39 -14.76 7.66 -6.44
CA GLU A 39 -15.55 8.45 -7.38
C GLU A 39 -14.92 9.83 -7.63
N ALA A 40 -14.35 10.45 -6.58
CA ALA A 40 -13.69 11.74 -6.68
C ALA A 40 -12.25 11.67 -7.26
N ALA A 41 -11.52 10.58 -7.01
CA ALA A 41 -10.09 10.49 -7.30
C ALA A 41 -9.75 9.78 -8.62
N ILE A 42 -10.61 8.86 -9.08
CA ILE A 42 -10.32 7.99 -10.22
C ILE A 42 -11.29 8.34 -11.36
N PRO A 43 -10.83 9.04 -12.40
CA PRO A 43 -11.70 9.44 -13.51
C PRO A 43 -12.11 8.26 -14.42
N ALA A 44 -11.37 7.15 -14.39
CA ALA A 44 -11.61 5.98 -15.24
C ALA A 44 -12.64 5.03 -14.58
N PRO A 45 -13.85 4.85 -15.16
CA PRO A 45 -14.90 4.03 -14.56
C PRO A 45 -14.52 2.56 -14.39
N GLU A 46 -13.77 2.00 -15.34
CA GLU A 46 -13.30 0.61 -15.28
C GLU A 46 -12.31 0.39 -14.11
N ALA A 47 -11.38 1.32 -13.91
CA ALA A 47 -10.45 1.26 -12.80
C ALA A 47 -11.16 1.37 -11.44
N ARG A 48 -12.21 2.20 -11.37
CA ARG A 48 -13.08 2.27 -10.17
C ARG A 48 -13.79 0.96 -9.91
N ALA A 49 -14.41 0.37 -10.93
CA ALA A 49 -15.13 -0.89 -10.76
C ALA A 49 -14.21 -2.00 -10.24
N ARG A 50 -13.00 -2.13 -10.80
CA ARG A 50 -12.00 -3.12 -10.37
C ARG A 50 -11.55 -2.93 -8.93
N LEU A 51 -11.30 -1.69 -8.52
CA LEU A 51 -10.85 -1.42 -7.16
C LEU A 51 -12.00 -1.58 -6.13
N SER A 52 -13.25 -1.30 -6.51
CA SER A 52 -14.42 -1.55 -5.65
C SER A 52 -14.66 -3.06 -5.49
N GLU A 53 -14.53 -3.84 -6.58
CA GLU A 53 -14.57 -5.30 -6.53
C GLU A 53 -13.49 -5.85 -5.60
N PHE A 54 -12.24 -5.40 -5.77
CA PHE A 54 -11.12 -5.78 -4.90
C PHE A 54 -11.41 -5.51 -3.42
N ALA A 55 -11.90 -4.31 -3.08
CA ALA A 55 -12.22 -3.95 -1.70
C ALA A 55 -13.36 -4.82 -1.13
N ARG A 56 -14.38 -5.15 -1.94
CA ARG A 56 -15.52 -5.99 -1.50
C ARG A 56 -15.15 -7.45 -1.30
N THR A 57 -14.12 -7.93 -2.00
CA THR A 57 -13.60 -9.30 -1.85
C THR A 57 -12.52 -9.44 -0.78
N ASP A 58 -12.25 -8.38 -0.02
CA ASP A 58 -11.30 -8.41 1.08
C ASP A 58 -11.68 -9.46 2.13
N ASP A 59 -10.73 -10.34 2.44
CA ASP A 59 -10.87 -11.39 3.45
C ASP A 59 -10.10 -11.05 4.73
N GLY A 60 -9.52 -9.85 4.81
CA GLY A 60 -8.73 -9.37 5.95
C GLY A 60 -7.33 -9.99 6.03
N ARG A 61 -6.94 -10.82 5.05
CA ARG A 61 -5.64 -11.48 5.01
C ARG A 61 -4.63 -10.68 4.18
N GLU A 62 -3.39 -11.13 4.25
CA GLU A 62 -2.30 -10.57 3.47
C GLU A 62 -2.50 -10.80 1.96
N PHE A 63 -2.24 -9.77 1.15
CA PHE A 63 -2.19 -9.88 -0.30
C PHE A 63 -0.89 -9.29 -0.83
N PHE A 64 -0.45 -9.76 -1.99
CA PHE A 64 0.75 -9.27 -2.66
C PHE A 64 0.38 -8.24 -3.73
N MET A 65 0.93 -7.04 -3.62
CA MET A 65 0.80 -6.02 -4.65
C MET A 65 1.96 -6.15 -5.63
N VAL A 66 1.68 -6.67 -6.83
CA VAL A 66 2.68 -6.81 -7.90
C VAL A 66 2.58 -5.63 -8.85
N ASN A 67 3.63 -4.80 -8.88
CA ASN A 67 3.71 -3.62 -9.75
C ASN A 67 4.60 -3.91 -10.96
N LEU A 68 3.99 -4.06 -12.14
CA LEU A 68 4.70 -4.23 -13.41
C LEU A 68 4.70 -2.91 -14.19
N ASN A 69 5.61 -2.02 -13.83
CA ASN A 69 5.67 -0.68 -14.41
C ASN A 69 6.63 -0.62 -15.61
N ARG A 70 6.11 -0.22 -16.77
CA ARG A 70 6.94 0.22 -17.90
C ARG A 70 7.17 1.72 -17.80
N TYR A 71 8.41 2.11 -17.54
CA TYR A 71 8.80 3.52 -17.46
C TYR A 71 8.86 4.17 -18.85
N ARG A 72 8.58 5.47 -18.88
CA ARG A 72 8.77 6.32 -20.07
C ARG A 72 10.22 6.79 -20.14
N ALA A 73 10.68 7.12 -21.35
CA ALA A 73 12.00 7.73 -21.53
C ALA A 73 12.10 9.09 -20.82
N GLU A 74 11.00 9.85 -20.84
CA GLU A 74 10.89 11.16 -20.20
C GLU A 74 9.61 11.21 -19.33
N PRO A 75 9.67 11.87 -18.16
CA PRO A 75 8.49 12.06 -17.33
C PRO A 75 7.49 12.99 -18.02
N ARG A 76 6.19 12.77 -17.78
CA ARG A 76 5.14 13.70 -18.22
C ARG A 76 4.29 14.03 -17.01
N TYR A 77 4.45 15.24 -16.50
CA TYR A 77 3.63 15.77 -15.43
C TYR A 77 2.49 16.62 -16.02
N ALA A 78 1.39 16.73 -15.28
CA ALA A 78 0.21 17.47 -15.73
C ALA A 78 0.46 18.99 -15.80
N ASP A 79 1.39 19.51 -15.01
CA ASP A 79 1.85 20.90 -14.99
C ASP A 79 2.95 21.19 -16.03
N GLY A 80 3.30 20.21 -16.88
CA GLY A 80 4.26 20.38 -17.97
C GLY A 80 5.72 20.47 -17.56
N ARG A 81 6.06 20.26 -16.28
CA ARG A 81 7.47 20.27 -15.86
C ARG A 81 8.23 19.10 -16.52
N GLU A 82 9.45 19.34 -16.97
CA GLU A 82 10.32 18.30 -17.55
C GLU A 82 11.19 17.61 -16.50
N GLU A 83 11.30 18.19 -15.30
CA GLU A 83 12.14 17.65 -14.24
C GLU A 83 11.50 16.44 -13.55
N SER A 84 12.15 15.30 -13.70
CA SER A 84 11.88 14.13 -12.90
C SER A 84 12.57 14.26 -11.53
N ALA A 85 11.87 13.92 -10.45
CA ALA A 85 12.46 13.82 -9.10
C ALA A 85 13.70 12.88 -9.04
N LEU A 86 13.85 11.99 -10.03
CA LEU A 86 15.04 11.18 -10.26
C LEU A 86 16.32 12.02 -10.54
N ARG A 87 16.23 13.19 -11.18
CA ARG A 87 17.37 14.10 -11.36
C ARG A 87 17.84 14.70 -10.03
N LEU A 88 16.90 15.02 -9.13
CA LEU A 88 17.22 15.50 -7.77
C LEU A 88 17.84 14.38 -6.91
N CYS A 89 17.37 13.13 -7.01
CA CYS A 89 17.99 11.99 -6.32
C CYS A 89 19.37 11.61 -6.89
N ALA A 90 19.59 11.73 -8.20
CA ALA A 90 20.89 11.48 -8.83
C ALA A 90 21.93 12.56 -8.50
N LEU A 91 21.50 13.82 -8.32
CA LEU A 91 22.36 14.92 -7.85
C LEU A 91 22.66 14.84 -6.34
N ALA A 92 21.76 14.26 -5.55
CA ALA A 92 21.95 14.09 -4.10
C ALA A 92 22.81 12.88 -3.70
N THR A 93 23.03 11.93 -4.61
CA THR A 93 23.91 10.76 -4.41
C THR A 93 25.32 10.96 -4.99
N LEU A 94 25.58 12.10 -5.64
CA LEU A 94 26.91 12.58 -6.02
C LEU A 94 27.41 13.62 -5.00
N ARG A 95 27.62 13.17 -3.75
CA ARG A 95 28.54 13.79 -2.79
C ARG A 95 29.21 12.72 -1.93
#